data_AF-A0A1F9SKN1-F1
#
_entry.id   AF-A0A1F9SKN1-F1
#
_cell.length_a   1.000
_cell.length_b   1.000
_cell.length_c   1.000
_cell.angle_alpha   90.00
_cell.angle_beta   90.00
_cell.angle_gamma   90.00
#
_symmetry.space_group_name_H-M   'P 1'
#
loop_
_entity.id
_entity.type
_entity.pdbx_description
1 polymer ?
#
loop_
_entity_poly.entity_id
_entity_poly.type
_entity_poly.pdbx_seq_one_letter_code
_entity_poly.pdbx_strand_id
1 'polypeptide(L)'
;MAIFDKIGRRPGQLLLPSLLIIPSLLLFVYLLFETTKISREKIRQQFAVDSAAFIQMGDYTNLLNRTAYVNGAFPYRIFKEAYECPPESPLQMAAGSGETCPFDMLYAAGAFPKYKNDVKGSQPATLDDKKKWEIEFDNAARPEFTANPTSKVDKPLFSLITEDQGVKIMLEWGTAIGYYKFYAQVYSLLGSVEESQYTVFDRLTESFNFFRKSYYLNANTSDCVSNPQTCGNDGLYSTGGFYGNKLTRGNNFFMHYTQKILFYAKVFTGASLPPYYLGKTNPPMDMTTMSPEGLFQLATITDSALDKLGTGLDVYQGWDAPNNYFNINFNVIAKCKETGRPCVHALVTTQCPQLSSGNNCVWPNPTPKYQTRLYP
;
A
#
# COMPACT_ATOMS: atom_id res chain seq x y z
N MET A 1 89.82 -38.55 9.61
CA MET A 1 89.41 -38.10 10.95
C MET A 1 88.20 -37.18 10.76
N ALA A 2 87.00 -37.69 11.09
CA ALA A 2 85.69 -37.01 11.09
C ALA A 2 85.25 -36.41 9.71
N ILE A 3 84.01 -36.34 9.26
CA ILE A 3 82.72 -36.03 9.89
C ILE A 3 81.64 -36.57 8.92
N PHE A 4 81.12 -37.79 9.03
CA PHE A 4 79.88 -38.18 8.31
C PHE A 4 79.08 -39.32 8.96
N ASP A 5 79.38 -39.68 10.21
CA ASP A 5 78.62 -40.69 10.94
C ASP A 5 77.88 -40.03 12.11
N LYS A 6 76.61 -39.63 11.86
CA LYS A 6 75.47 -39.54 12.82
C LYS A 6 74.34 -38.67 12.26
N ILE A 7 73.72 -39.09 11.15
CA ILE A 7 72.32 -38.74 10.92
C ILE A 7 71.51 -39.77 11.72
N GLY A 8 71.05 -39.33 12.89
CA GLY A 8 70.45 -40.17 13.92
C GLY A 8 69.23 -40.95 13.42
N ARG A 9 69.30 -42.27 13.62
CA ARG A 9 68.20 -43.23 13.60
C ARG A 9 67.00 -42.78 14.46
N ARG A 10 66.06 -41.99 13.92
CA ARG A 10 64.67 -41.89 14.45
C ARG A 10 63.64 -41.58 13.35
N PRO A 11 63.45 -42.46 12.35
CA PRO A 11 62.37 -42.29 11.37
C PRO A 11 60.97 -42.24 12.03
N GLY A 12 60.79 -42.89 13.18
CA GLY A 12 59.53 -42.88 13.94
C GLY A 12 59.15 -41.54 14.60
N GLN A 13 60.08 -40.60 14.81
CA GLN A 13 59.76 -39.30 15.42
C GLN A 13 59.20 -38.26 14.42
N LEU A 14 59.42 -38.46 13.12
CA LEU A 14 58.77 -37.67 12.06
C LEU A 14 57.47 -38.36 11.58
N LEU A 15 57.45 -39.69 11.59
CA LEU A 15 56.30 -40.49 11.15
C LEU A 15 55.08 -40.35 12.08
N LEU A 16 55.26 -40.38 13.40
CA LEU A 16 54.16 -40.29 14.38
C LEU A 16 53.41 -38.95 14.32
N PRO A 17 54.08 -37.78 14.31
CA PRO A 17 53.41 -36.51 14.08
C PRO A 17 52.76 -36.44 12.70
N SER A 18 53.42 -36.92 11.62
CA SER A 18 52.82 -36.88 10.28
C SER A 18 51.57 -37.76 10.13
N LEU A 19 51.52 -38.92 10.82
CA LEU A 19 50.37 -39.83 10.84
C LEU A 19 49.15 -39.27 11.58
N LEU A 20 49.34 -38.31 12.49
CA LEU A 20 48.26 -37.65 13.20
C LEU A 20 47.94 -36.28 12.59
N ILE A 21 48.96 -35.48 12.29
CA ILE A 21 48.82 -34.10 11.79
C ILE A 21 48.23 -34.10 10.38
N ILE A 22 48.70 -34.95 9.45
CA ILE A 22 48.22 -34.92 8.07
C ILE A 22 46.74 -35.35 7.99
N PRO A 23 46.30 -36.47 8.61
CA PRO A 23 44.87 -36.82 8.63
C PRO A 23 44.01 -35.81 9.38
N SER A 24 44.51 -35.24 10.50
CA SER A 24 43.77 -34.20 11.23
C SER A 24 43.61 -32.93 10.40
N LEU A 25 44.64 -32.53 9.66
CA LEU A 25 44.61 -31.36 8.77
C LEU A 25 43.69 -31.61 7.58
N LEU A 26 43.68 -32.82 7.00
CA LEU A 26 42.71 -33.22 5.98
C LEU A 26 41.28 -33.17 6.50
N LEU A 27 41.01 -33.71 7.70
CA LEU A 27 39.69 -33.62 8.34
C LEU A 27 39.26 -32.16 8.57
N PHE A 28 40.19 -31.29 8.98
CA PHE A 28 39.91 -29.88 9.17
C PHE A 28 39.58 -29.17 7.84
N VAL A 29 40.33 -29.47 6.77
CA VAL A 29 40.04 -28.96 5.41
C VAL A 29 38.68 -29.45 4.93
N TYR A 30 38.34 -30.72 5.15
CA TYR A 30 37.02 -31.26 4.82
C TYR A 30 35.90 -30.60 5.62
N LEU A 31 36.14 -30.28 6.89
CA LEU A 31 35.18 -29.56 7.73
C LEU A 31 34.93 -28.14 7.22
N LEU A 32 35.97 -27.41 6.81
CA LEU A 32 35.83 -26.11 6.15
C LEU A 32 35.06 -26.21 4.83
N PHE A 33 35.33 -27.25 4.02
CA PHE A 33 34.61 -27.46 2.77
C PHE A 33 33.12 -27.78 2.98
N GLU A 34 32.78 -28.63 3.94
CA GLU A 34 31.38 -28.97 4.24
C GLU A 34 30.61 -27.79 4.85
N THR A 35 31.25 -27.02 5.75
CA THR A 35 30.64 -25.79 6.31
C THR A 35 30.43 -24.71 5.25
N THR A 36 31.37 -24.53 4.31
CA THR A 36 31.24 -23.58 3.21
C THR A 36 30.12 -23.96 2.23
N LYS A 37 29.90 -25.25 1.96
CA LYS A 37 28.72 -25.71 1.20
C LYS A 37 27.41 -25.33 1.88
N ILE A 38 27.27 -25.62 3.17
CA ILE A 38 26.07 -25.30 3.95
C ILE A 38 25.85 -23.79 4.01
N SER A 39 26.93 -23.02 4.21
CA SER A 39 26.89 -21.56 4.22
C SER A 39 26.40 -21.02 2.86
N ARG A 40 26.93 -21.54 1.75
CA ARG A 40 26.50 -21.14 0.40
C ARG A 40 25.01 -21.44 0.18
N GLU A 41 24.55 -22.61 0.61
CA GLU A 41 23.15 -22.98 0.46
C GLU A 41 22.25 -22.08 1.32
N LYS A 42 22.63 -21.81 2.58
CA LYS A 42 21.91 -20.85 3.43
C LYS A 42 21.82 -19.47 2.79
N ILE A 43 22.92 -18.93 2.25
CA ILE A 43 22.94 -17.62 1.59
C ILE A 43 22.00 -17.59 0.38
N ARG A 44 21.97 -18.68 -0.39
CA ARG A 44 21.05 -18.82 -1.52
C ARG A 44 19.58 -18.83 -1.07
N GLN A 45 19.26 -19.57 -0.02
CA GLN A 45 17.91 -19.59 0.54
C GLN A 45 17.52 -18.21 1.07
N GLN A 46 18.42 -17.51 1.77
CA GLN A 46 18.19 -16.15 2.26
C GLN A 46 17.89 -15.20 1.10
N PHE A 47 18.73 -15.20 0.07
CA PHE A 47 18.53 -14.36 -1.13
C PHE A 47 17.20 -14.65 -1.83
N ALA A 48 16.79 -15.92 -1.87
CA ALA A 48 15.51 -16.32 -2.46
C ALA A 48 14.31 -15.77 -1.67
N VAL A 49 14.34 -15.86 -0.34
CA VAL A 49 13.28 -15.30 0.53
C VAL A 49 13.25 -13.79 0.47
N ASP A 50 14.41 -13.14 0.58
CA ASP A 50 14.58 -11.70 0.49
C ASP A 50 13.94 -11.14 -0.79
N SER A 51 14.28 -11.74 -1.93
CA SER A 51 13.74 -11.37 -3.23
C SER A 51 12.24 -11.61 -3.34
N ALA A 52 11.75 -12.74 -2.83
CA ALA A 52 10.34 -13.10 -2.86
C ALA A 52 9.49 -12.17 -1.99
N ALA A 53 9.93 -11.93 -0.75
CA ALA A 53 9.28 -11.05 0.21
C ALA A 53 9.27 -9.60 -0.29
N PHE A 54 10.38 -9.12 -0.83
CA PHE A 54 10.49 -7.75 -1.36
C PHE A 54 9.54 -7.53 -2.54
N ILE A 55 9.53 -8.44 -3.52
CA ILE A 55 8.61 -8.34 -4.67
C ILE A 55 7.16 -8.36 -4.21
N GLN A 56 6.81 -9.29 -3.31
CA GLN A 56 5.43 -9.42 -2.86
C GLN A 56 4.95 -8.21 -2.06
N MET A 57 5.81 -7.62 -1.22
CA MET A 57 5.49 -6.38 -0.51
C MET A 57 5.42 -5.17 -1.47
N GLY A 58 6.11 -5.24 -2.60
CA GLY A 58 5.98 -4.26 -3.69
C GLY A 58 4.53 -4.10 -4.17
N ASP A 59 3.75 -5.19 -4.24
CA ASP A 59 2.33 -5.13 -4.61
C ASP A 59 1.50 -4.33 -3.59
N TYR A 60 1.78 -4.50 -2.30
CA TYR A 60 1.13 -3.74 -1.22
C TYR A 60 1.49 -2.26 -1.31
N THR A 61 2.78 -1.94 -1.43
CA THR A 61 3.26 -0.57 -1.59
C THR A 61 2.62 0.12 -2.81
N ASN A 62 2.46 -0.60 -3.92
CA ASN A 62 1.81 -0.08 -5.12
C ASN A 62 0.32 0.20 -4.90
N LEU A 63 -0.41 -0.71 -4.25
CA LEU A 63 -1.81 -0.48 -3.89
C LEU A 63 -1.93 0.76 -2.99
N LEU A 64 -1.19 0.81 -1.88
CA LEU A 64 -1.26 1.90 -0.90
C LEU A 64 -0.96 3.27 -1.50
N ASN A 65 0.06 3.36 -2.37
CA ASN A 65 0.38 4.60 -3.06
C ASN A 65 -0.72 5.02 -4.04
N ARG A 66 -1.29 4.08 -4.81
CA ARG A 66 -2.39 4.37 -5.75
C ARG A 66 -3.66 4.81 -5.02
N THR A 67 -4.01 4.13 -3.94
CA THR A 67 -5.15 4.50 -3.10
C THR A 67 -4.96 5.91 -2.51
N ALA A 68 -3.76 6.25 -2.02
CA ALA A 68 -3.48 7.61 -1.55
C ALA A 68 -3.63 8.68 -2.66
N TYR A 69 -3.23 8.39 -3.90
CA TYR A 69 -3.46 9.30 -5.03
C TYR A 69 -4.95 9.51 -5.31
N VAL A 70 -5.71 8.42 -5.37
CA VAL A 70 -7.16 8.43 -5.63
C VAL A 70 -7.92 9.17 -4.52
N ASN A 71 -7.52 9.00 -3.27
CA ASN A 71 -8.17 9.62 -2.12
C ASN A 71 -8.00 11.14 -2.04
N GLY A 72 -6.87 11.68 -2.48
CA GLY A 72 -6.51 13.07 -2.19
C GLY A 72 -5.97 13.83 -3.39
N ALA A 73 -4.80 13.44 -3.87
CA ALA A 73 -4.05 14.23 -4.84
C ALA A 73 -4.77 14.40 -6.18
N PHE A 74 -5.44 13.36 -6.69
CA PHE A 74 -6.21 13.46 -7.93
C PHE A 74 -7.46 14.33 -7.79
N PRO A 75 -8.39 14.07 -6.86
CA PRO A 75 -9.58 14.92 -6.73
C PRO A 75 -9.19 16.38 -6.45
N TYR A 76 -8.21 16.64 -5.58
CA TYR A 76 -7.72 18.01 -5.36
C TYR A 76 -7.27 18.69 -6.66
N ARG A 77 -6.40 18.05 -7.44
CA ARG A 77 -5.84 18.65 -8.67
C ARG A 77 -6.89 18.82 -9.77
N ILE A 78 -7.73 17.80 -9.99
CA ILE A 78 -8.76 17.81 -11.04
C ILE A 78 -9.78 18.93 -10.78
N PHE A 79 -10.26 19.06 -9.53
CA PHE A 79 -11.20 20.12 -9.19
C PHE A 79 -10.54 21.49 -9.23
N LYS A 80 -9.27 21.60 -8.83
CA LYS A 80 -8.54 22.87 -8.90
C LYS A 80 -8.36 23.32 -10.35
N GLU A 81 -7.91 22.43 -11.22
CA GLU A 81 -7.74 22.75 -12.64
C GLU A 81 -9.06 23.15 -13.33
N ALA A 82 -10.16 22.50 -12.95
CA ALA A 82 -11.47 22.76 -13.57
C ALA A 82 -12.20 23.99 -13.02
N TYR A 83 -12.02 24.34 -11.74
CA TYR A 83 -12.90 25.28 -11.05
C TYR A 83 -12.21 26.40 -10.28
N GLU A 84 -10.87 26.46 -10.28
CA GLU A 84 -10.11 27.55 -9.67
C GLU A 84 -10.26 28.86 -10.45
N CYS A 85 -10.28 29.98 -9.72
CA CYS A 85 -10.45 31.31 -10.28
C CYS A 85 -9.15 32.10 -10.09
N PRO A 86 -8.51 32.60 -11.17
CA PRO A 86 -8.73 32.31 -12.61
C PRO A 86 -8.23 30.91 -13.04
N PRO A 87 -8.69 30.34 -14.18
CA PRO A 87 -9.40 31.00 -15.29
C PRO A 87 -10.93 30.99 -15.18
N GLU A 88 -11.52 30.24 -14.26
CA GLU A 88 -12.98 30.24 -14.14
C GLU A 88 -13.52 31.57 -13.63
N SER A 89 -14.75 31.88 -14.05
CA SER A 89 -15.42 33.11 -13.61
C SER A 89 -15.99 32.93 -12.20
N PRO A 90 -15.70 33.84 -11.27
CA PRO A 90 -16.23 33.74 -9.92
C PRO A 90 -17.77 33.93 -9.94
N LEU A 91 -18.45 33.22 -9.04
CA LEU A 91 -19.90 33.27 -8.91
C LEU A 91 -20.30 34.47 -8.05
N GLN A 92 -21.30 35.24 -8.48
CA GLN A 92 -21.78 36.38 -7.72
C GLN A 92 -22.63 35.94 -6.52
N MET A 93 -22.50 36.66 -5.40
CA MET A 93 -23.38 36.47 -4.25
C MET A 93 -24.74 37.13 -4.52
N ALA A 94 -25.83 36.46 -4.14
CA ALA A 94 -27.21 36.92 -4.34
C ALA A 94 -27.53 38.23 -3.61
N ALA A 95 -26.81 38.53 -2.53
CA ALA A 95 -26.92 39.79 -1.79
C ALA A 95 -26.09 40.95 -2.41
N GLY A 96 -25.34 40.70 -3.49
CA GLY A 96 -24.46 41.69 -4.13
C GLY A 96 -23.18 42.00 -3.35
N SER A 97 -22.90 41.27 -2.26
CA SER A 97 -21.82 41.57 -1.31
C SER A 97 -20.49 40.85 -1.59
N GLY A 98 -20.20 40.53 -2.85
CA GLY A 98 -18.95 39.88 -3.27
C GLY A 98 -19.15 38.69 -4.21
N GLU A 99 -18.08 37.93 -4.41
CA GLU A 99 -18.03 36.79 -5.31
C GLU A 99 -17.35 35.58 -4.62
N THR A 100 -17.68 34.37 -5.06
CA THR A 100 -17.08 33.13 -4.57
C THR A 100 -16.64 32.25 -5.72
N CYS A 101 -15.50 31.59 -5.58
CA CYS A 101 -15.02 30.69 -6.62
C CYS A 101 -15.76 29.34 -6.55
N PRO A 102 -16.13 28.72 -7.68
CA PRO A 102 -16.76 27.40 -7.67
C PRO A 102 -15.93 26.33 -6.94
N PHE A 103 -14.60 26.39 -7.03
CA PHE A 103 -13.69 25.51 -6.29
C PHE A 103 -13.89 25.60 -4.77
N ASP A 104 -13.89 26.81 -4.21
CA ASP A 104 -14.10 27.02 -2.77
C ASP A 104 -15.52 26.63 -2.33
N MET A 105 -16.53 26.91 -3.16
CA MET A 105 -17.91 26.51 -2.91
C MET A 105 -18.04 24.98 -2.81
N LEU A 106 -17.50 24.24 -3.78
CA LEU A 106 -17.56 22.79 -3.81
C LEU A 106 -16.74 22.16 -2.68
N TYR A 107 -15.59 22.75 -2.33
CA TYR A 107 -14.80 22.33 -1.17
C TYR A 107 -15.59 22.48 0.14
N ALA A 108 -16.23 23.63 0.36
CA ALA A 108 -17.05 23.89 1.54
C ALA A 108 -18.29 22.99 1.64
N ALA A 109 -18.78 22.46 0.52
CA ALA A 109 -19.83 21.44 0.50
C ALA A 109 -19.30 20.03 0.80
N GLY A 110 -17.98 19.84 0.91
CA GLY A 110 -17.35 18.54 1.13
C GLY A 110 -17.29 17.67 -0.12
N ALA A 111 -17.25 18.26 -1.31
CA ALA A 111 -17.22 17.53 -2.57
C ALA A 111 -15.87 16.85 -2.81
N PHE A 112 -14.76 17.49 -2.47
CA PHE A 112 -13.41 16.94 -2.66
C PHE A 112 -12.49 17.39 -1.52
N PRO A 113 -11.37 16.70 -1.26
CA PRO A 113 -10.39 17.14 -0.28
C PRO A 113 -9.44 18.18 -0.88
N LYS A 114 -9.04 19.18 -0.09
CA LYS A 114 -8.16 20.27 -0.51
C LYS A 114 -6.91 20.31 0.36
N TYR A 115 -5.79 20.72 -0.23
CA TYR A 115 -4.58 21.03 0.53
C TYR A 115 -4.80 22.24 1.46
N LYS A 116 -4.43 22.13 2.74
CA LYS A 116 -4.66 23.21 3.73
C LYS A 116 -4.03 24.55 3.35
N ASN A 117 -2.80 24.51 2.82
CA ASN A 117 -2.06 25.72 2.45
C ASN A 117 -2.17 26.02 0.95
N ASP A 118 -3.31 25.65 0.36
CA ASP A 118 -3.59 25.95 -1.03
C ASP A 118 -3.69 27.45 -1.28
N VAL A 119 -2.98 27.94 -2.30
CA VAL A 119 -2.96 29.35 -2.68
C VAL A 119 -3.97 29.58 -3.81
N LYS A 120 -4.85 30.57 -3.63
CA LYS A 120 -5.86 30.93 -4.63
C LYS A 120 -5.24 31.46 -5.91
N GLY A 121 -5.80 31.08 -7.05
CA GLY A 121 -5.35 31.51 -8.39
C GLY A 121 -3.99 30.96 -8.80
N SER A 122 -3.39 30.05 -8.01
CA SER A 122 -2.14 29.38 -8.35
C SER A 122 -2.40 27.99 -8.90
N GLN A 123 -1.47 27.48 -9.71
CA GLN A 123 -1.45 26.06 -10.04
C GLN A 123 -1.35 25.20 -8.76
N PRO A 124 -1.83 23.93 -8.78
CA PRO A 124 -1.68 23.02 -7.65
C PRO A 124 -0.21 22.90 -7.24
N ALA A 125 0.08 23.06 -5.95
CA ALA A 125 1.45 23.01 -5.46
C ALA A 125 2.05 21.61 -5.67
N THR A 126 3.35 21.57 -6.01
CA THR A 126 4.12 20.34 -5.90
C THR A 126 4.37 20.05 -4.42
N LEU A 127 4.04 18.84 -3.96
CA LEU A 127 4.16 18.45 -2.56
C LEU A 127 5.27 17.41 -2.35
N ASP A 128 6.12 17.19 -3.36
CA ASP A 128 7.14 16.13 -3.37
C ASP A 128 8.21 16.34 -2.29
N ASP A 129 8.45 17.58 -1.86
CA ASP A 129 9.34 17.93 -0.75
C ASP A 129 8.69 17.73 0.63
N LYS A 130 7.36 17.72 0.71
CA LYS A 130 6.62 17.60 1.98
C LYS A 130 6.58 16.16 2.48
N LYS A 131 6.84 15.97 3.77
CA LYS A 131 6.68 14.65 4.42
C LYS A 131 5.22 14.21 4.52
N LYS A 132 4.29 15.16 4.58
CA LYS A 132 2.85 14.92 4.75
C LYS A 132 2.08 15.87 3.84
N TRP A 133 1.16 15.32 3.06
CA TRP A 133 0.29 16.09 2.19
C TRP A 133 -0.99 16.33 2.97
N GLU A 134 -1.11 17.52 3.57
CA GLU A 134 -2.27 17.91 4.40
C GLU A 134 -3.49 18.19 3.52
N ILE A 135 -3.93 17.17 2.79
CA ILE A 135 -5.07 17.19 1.88
C ILE A 135 -6.22 16.50 2.62
N GLU A 136 -7.26 17.26 2.98
CA GLU A 136 -8.40 16.75 3.73
C GLU A 136 -9.71 17.36 3.24
N PHE A 137 -10.83 16.70 3.50
CA PHE A 137 -12.15 17.30 3.30
C PHE A 137 -12.37 18.44 4.29
N ASP A 138 -13.32 19.32 3.97
CA ASP A 138 -13.83 20.24 4.97
C ASP A 138 -14.45 19.46 6.15
N ASN A 139 -13.92 19.69 7.36
CA ASN A 139 -14.29 18.95 8.56
C ASN A 139 -15.75 19.18 8.99
N ALA A 140 -16.34 20.33 8.64
CA ALA A 140 -17.75 20.59 8.93
C ALA A 140 -18.67 19.86 7.95
N ALA A 141 -18.24 19.71 6.68
CA ALA A 141 -19.02 19.06 5.64
C ALA A 141 -18.90 17.51 5.63
N ARG A 142 -17.72 16.98 5.97
CA ARG A 142 -17.43 15.53 6.01
C ARG A 142 -16.79 15.09 7.34
N PRO A 143 -17.46 15.29 8.49
CA PRO A 143 -16.91 14.88 9.80
C PRO A 143 -16.60 13.37 9.87
N GLU A 144 -17.29 12.55 9.07
CA GLU A 144 -17.03 11.12 8.97
C GLU A 144 -15.64 10.75 8.44
N PHE A 145 -14.94 11.69 7.80
CA PHE A 145 -13.63 11.49 7.20
C PHE A 145 -12.52 12.33 7.84
N THR A 146 -12.78 13.04 8.94
CA THR A 146 -11.72 13.75 9.67
C THR A 146 -10.67 12.78 10.23
N ALA A 147 -11.10 11.58 10.61
CA ALA A 147 -10.22 10.48 11.02
C ALA A 147 -10.26 9.34 9.99
N ASN A 148 -9.40 8.32 10.20
CA ASN A 148 -9.47 7.10 9.42
C ASN A 148 -10.66 6.24 9.85
N PRO A 149 -11.68 6.01 9.01
CA PRO A 149 -12.81 5.17 9.37
C PRO A 149 -12.39 3.72 9.56
N THR A 150 -12.86 3.09 10.64
CA THR A 150 -12.55 1.68 10.95
C THR A 150 -13.49 0.69 10.24
N SER A 151 -14.50 1.19 9.54
CA SER A 151 -15.50 0.41 8.80
C SER A 151 -15.99 1.17 7.59
N LYS A 152 -16.74 0.49 6.70
CA LYS A 152 -17.43 1.15 5.59
C LYS A 152 -18.36 2.25 6.11
N VAL A 153 -18.27 3.43 5.52
CA VAL A 153 -19.11 4.59 5.81
C VAL A 153 -19.67 5.12 4.50
N ASP A 154 -20.85 4.61 4.12
CA ASP A 154 -21.57 5.07 2.95
C ASP A 154 -22.49 6.24 3.33
N LYS A 155 -22.61 7.23 2.45
CA LYS A 155 -23.44 8.42 2.65
C LYS A 155 -24.75 8.27 1.89
N PRO A 156 -25.91 8.11 2.58
CA PRO A 156 -27.19 7.90 1.91
C PRO A 156 -27.60 9.10 1.04
N LEU A 157 -27.29 10.31 1.49
CA LEU A 157 -27.59 11.55 0.79
C LEU A 157 -26.44 12.55 0.98
N PHE A 158 -25.86 13.01 -0.13
CA PHE A 158 -24.85 14.05 -0.17
C PHE A 158 -25.42 15.30 -0.83
N SER A 159 -25.21 16.46 -0.20
CA SER A 159 -25.60 17.76 -0.79
C SER A 159 -24.40 18.38 -1.48
N LEU A 160 -24.30 18.22 -2.80
CA LEU A 160 -23.20 18.76 -3.60
C LEU A 160 -23.18 20.29 -3.61
N ILE A 161 -24.38 20.89 -3.62
CA ILE A 161 -24.59 22.31 -3.38
C ILE A 161 -25.63 22.38 -2.26
N THR A 162 -25.26 22.96 -1.13
CA THR A 162 -26.13 23.04 0.05
C THR A 162 -27.26 24.05 -0.15
N GLU A 163 -28.30 23.96 0.66
CA GLU A 163 -29.40 24.93 0.64
C GLU A 163 -28.91 26.36 0.92
N ASP A 164 -28.02 26.51 1.92
CA ASP A 164 -27.41 27.80 2.27
C ASP A 164 -26.64 28.41 1.09
N GLN A 165 -25.85 27.59 0.39
CA GLN A 165 -25.16 28.01 -0.84
C GLN A 165 -26.15 28.38 -1.95
N GLY A 166 -27.19 27.59 -2.18
CA GLY A 166 -28.21 27.87 -3.19
C GLY A 166 -29.02 29.14 -2.89
N VAL A 167 -29.16 29.54 -1.62
CA VAL A 167 -29.75 30.83 -1.23
C VAL A 167 -28.78 31.97 -1.52
N LYS A 168 -27.53 31.85 -1.07
CA LYS A 168 -26.53 32.93 -1.04
C LYS A 168 -25.78 33.17 -2.34
N ILE A 169 -25.67 32.17 -3.21
CA ILE A 169 -24.90 32.24 -4.46
C ILE A 169 -25.88 32.32 -5.63
N MET A 170 -25.59 33.21 -6.59
CA MET A 170 -26.29 33.27 -7.87
C MET A 170 -25.80 32.13 -8.76
N LEU A 171 -26.30 30.93 -8.49
CA LEU A 171 -26.00 29.73 -9.26
C LEU A 171 -27.24 29.27 -10.01
N GLU A 172 -27.21 29.37 -11.33
CA GLU A 172 -28.30 28.91 -12.19
C GLU A 172 -28.33 27.38 -12.30
N TRP A 173 -29.53 26.85 -12.52
CA TRP A 173 -29.78 25.41 -12.64
C TRP A 173 -28.89 24.72 -13.69
N GLY A 174 -28.67 25.35 -14.84
CA GLY A 174 -27.81 24.82 -15.90
C GLY A 174 -26.36 24.59 -15.43
N THR A 175 -25.79 25.58 -14.73
CA THR A 175 -24.44 25.51 -14.17
C THR A 175 -24.35 24.46 -13.06
N ALA A 176 -25.35 24.39 -12.18
CA ALA A 176 -25.42 23.36 -11.13
C ALA A 176 -25.45 21.93 -11.69
N ILE A 177 -26.19 21.71 -12.79
CA ILE A 177 -26.15 20.43 -13.53
C ILE A 177 -24.74 20.14 -14.05
N GLY A 178 -24.03 21.15 -14.55
CA GLY A 178 -22.64 21.03 -15.00
C GLY A 178 -21.72 20.51 -13.89
N TYR A 179 -21.78 21.13 -12.72
CA TYR A 179 -20.99 20.70 -11.55
C TYR A 179 -21.34 19.28 -11.11
N TYR A 180 -22.63 18.93 -11.09
CA TYR A 180 -23.08 17.58 -10.80
C TYR A 180 -22.50 16.55 -11.80
N LYS A 181 -22.60 16.82 -13.10
CA LYS A 181 -22.10 15.90 -14.14
C LYS A 181 -20.60 15.69 -14.01
N PHE A 182 -19.84 16.77 -13.84
CA PHE A 182 -18.39 16.70 -13.64
C PHE A 182 -18.04 15.91 -12.38
N TYR A 183 -18.69 16.22 -11.26
CA TYR A 183 -18.49 15.52 -9.99
C TYR A 183 -18.72 14.02 -10.13
N ALA A 184 -19.86 13.63 -10.73
CA ALA A 184 -20.19 12.24 -10.98
C ALA A 184 -19.18 11.56 -11.92
N GLN A 185 -18.73 12.24 -12.97
CA GLN A 185 -17.72 11.71 -13.90
C GLN A 185 -16.37 11.46 -13.23
N VAL A 186 -15.86 12.43 -12.47
CA VAL A 186 -14.57 12.32 -11.78
C VAL A 186 -14.61 11.17 -10.77
N TYR A 187 -15.62 11.12 -9.91
CA TYR A 187 -15.70 10.08 -8.89
C TYR A 187 -16.06 8.69 -9.44
N SER A 188 -16.76 8.61 -10.58
CA SER A 188 -16.93 7.34 -11.30
C SER A 188 -15.61 6.84 -11.87
N LEU A 189 -14.79 7.73 -12.45
CA LEU A 189 -13.46 7.38 -12.96
C LEU A 189 -12.54 6.94 -11.83
N LEU A 190 -12.46 7.72 -10.74
CA LEU A 190 -11.65 7.38 -9.57
C LEU A 190 -12.07 6.04 -8.95
N GLY A 191 -13.37 5.79 -8.82
CA GLY A 191 -13.89 4.50 -8.37
C GLY A 191 -13.52 3.35 -9.30
N SER A 192 -13.63 3.54 -10.61
CA SER A 192 -13.22 2.50 -11.59
C SER A 192 -11.72 2.23 -11.55
N VAL A 193 -10.89 3.25 -11.33
CA VAL A 193 -9.44 3.11 -11.17
C VAL A 193 -9.15 2.30 -9.92
N GLU A 194 -9.72 2.67 -8.77
CA GLU A 194 -9.49 1.97 -7.49
C GLU A 194 -9.97 0.52 -7.53
N GLU A 195 -11.16 0.27 -8.09
CA GLU A 195 -11.69 -1.07 -8.28
C GLU A 195 -10.76 -1.94 -9.13
N SER A 196 -10.20 -1.36 -10.20
CA SER A 196 -9.22 -2.06 -11.06
C SER A 196 -7.92 -2.33 -10.31
N GLN A 197 -7.45 -1.40 -9.48
CA GLN A 197 -6.25 -1.59 -8.65
C GLN A 197 -6.44 -2.71 -7.64
N TYR A 198 -7.55 -2.68 -6.91
CA TYR A 198 -7.88 -3.69 -5.93
C TYR A 198 -8.04 -5.06 -6.60
N THR A 199 -8.72 -5.14 -7.75
CA THR A 199 -8.89 -6.40 -8.50
C THR A 199 -7.55 -7.00 -8.92
N VAL A 200 -6.61 -6.18 -9.40
CA VAL A 200 -5.26 -6.65 -9.73
C VAL A 200 -4.56 -7.13 -8.48
N PHE A 201 -4.56 -6.33 -7.41
CA PHE A 201 -3.94 -6.70 -6.13
C PHE A 201 -4.49 -8.02 -5.57
N ASP A 202 -5.81 -8.20 -5.57
CA ASP A 202 -6.46 -9.39 -5.03
C ASP A 202 -6.06 -10.65 -5.83
N ARG A 203 -6.03 -10.56 -7.16
CA ARG A 203 -5.52 -11.64 -8.03
C ARG A 203 -4.05 -11.97 -7.79
N LEU A 204 -3.22 -10.96 -7.56
CA LEU A 204 -1.79 -11.17 -7.29
C LEU A 204 -1.53 -11.80 -5.92
N THR A 205 -2.40 -11.50 -4.95
CA THR A 205 -2.29 -11.95 -3.56
C THR A 205 -3.19 -13.13 -3.19
N GLU A 206 -4.00 -13.66 -4.11
CA GLU A 206 -4.86 -14.84 -3.88
C GLU A 206 -4.04 -16.07 -3.48
N SER A 207 -3.00 -16.37 -4.24
CA SER A 207 -2.08 -17.47 -3.96
C SER A 207 -0.63 -17.01 -3.77
N PHE A 208 -0.40 -15.70 -3.70
CA PHE A 208 0.93 -15.07 -3.62
C PHE A 208 1.90 -15.64 -4.66
N ASN A 209 1.44 -15.71 -5.91
CA ASN A 209 2.16 -16.36 -7.01
C ASN A 209 3.53 -15.71 -7.26
N PHE A 210 3.66 -14.40 -7.08
CA PHE A 210 4.94 -13.72 -7.27
C PHE A 210 5.96 -14.11 -6.22
N PHE A 211 5.55 -14.24 -4.95
CA PHE A 211 6.40 -14.78 -3.90
C PHE A 211 6.89 -16.18 -4.29
N ARG A 212 5.97 -17.10 -4.61
CA ARG A 212 6.32 -18.49 -4.96
C ARG A 212 7.26 -18.58 -6.15
N LYS A 213 6.96 -17.85 -7.23
CA LYS A 213 7.78 -17.84 -8.45
C LYS A 213 9.16 -17.24 -8.20
N SER A 214 9.24 -16.12 -7.48
CA SER A 214 10.52 -15.49 -7.13
C SER A 214 11.37 -16.42 -6.26
N TYR A 215 10.76 -17.03 -5.25
CA TYR A 215 11.45 -18.00 -4.39
C TYR A 215 11.91 -19.22 -5.20
N TYR A 216 11.05 -19.82 -6.00
CA TYR A 216 11.37 -20.98 -6.86
C TYR A 216 12.59 -20.72 -7.77
N LEU A 217 12.61 -19.57 -8.45
CA LEU A 217 13.69 -19.22 -9.38
C LEU A 217 15.06 -19.07 -8.68
N ASN A 218 15.06 -18.61 -7.43
CA ASN A 218 16.29 -18.32 -6.70
C ASN A 218 16.74 -19.49 -5.80
N ALA A 219 15.80 -20.16 -5.13
CA ALA A 219 16.07 -21.26 -4.21
C ALA A 219 16.54 -22.51 -4.94
N ASN A 220 15.90 -22.86 -6.08
CA ASN A 220 16.14 -24.06 -6.91
C ASN A 220 16.69 -25.26 -6.10
N THR A 221 15.88 -25.67 -5.10
CA THR A 221 16.04 -26.88 -4.29
C THR A 221 15.37 -28.06 -4.97
N SER A 222 15.80 -29.28 -4.68
CA SER A 222 15.20 -30.50 -5.26
C SER A 222 13.72 -30.64 -4.91
N ASP A 223 13.31 -30.23 -3.71
CA ASP A 223 11.91 -30.23 -3.28
C ASP A 223 11.08 -29.21 -4.06
N CYS A 224 11.58 -27.99 -4.24
CA CYS A 224 10.89 -26.99 -5.07
C CYS A 224 10.74 -27.42 -6.54
N VAL A 225 11.75 -28.08 -7.11
CA VAL A 225 11.69 -28.60 -8.49
C VAL A 225 10.67 -29.73 -8.61
N SER A 226 10.62 -30.62 -7.61
CA SER A 226 9.67 -31.75 -7.60
C SER A 226 8.24 -31.32 -7.26
N ASN A 227 8.09 -30.29 -6.43
CA ASN A 227 6.83 -29.74 -5.95
C ASN A 227 6.74 -28.22 -6.13
N PRO A 228 6.66 -27.70 -7.39
CA PRO A 228 6.67 -26.26 -7.63
C PRO A 228 5.52 -25.50 -6.96
N GLN A 229 4.38 -26.19 -6.75
CA GLN A 229 3.17 -25.59 -6.19
C GLN A 229 3.28 -25.31 -4.69
N THR A 230 4.13 -26.04 -3.97
CA THR A 230 4.33 -25.88 -2.52
C THR A 230 5.62 -25.12 -2.19
N CYS A 231 6.40 -24.77 -3.20
CA CYS A 231 7.64 -24.04 -3.03
C CYS A 231 7.38 -22.64 -2.43
N GLY A 232 8.05 -22.33 -1.32
CA GLY A 232 7.89 -21.06 -0.60
C GLY A 232 6.69 -21.00 0.36
N ASN A 233 5.98 -22.12 0.59
CA ASN A 233 4.81 -22.13 1.47
C ASN A 233 5.14 -21.77 2.92
N ASP A 234 6.26 -22.25 3.46
CA ASP A 234 6.65 -21.93 4.84
C ASP A 234 6.72 -20.40 5.03
N GLY A 235 7.33 -19.68 4.09
CA GLY A 235 7.40 -18.22 4.12
C GLY A 235 6.03 -17.55 4.08
N LEU A 236 5.12 -18.02 3.21
CA LEU A 236 3.78 -17.45 3.05
C LEU A 236 2.88 -17.68 4.27
N TYR A 237 2.92 -18.87 4.85
CA TYR A 237 2.11 -19.30 5.98
C TYR A 237 2.80 -19.12 7.34
N SER A 238 3.99 -18.52 7.35
CA SER A 238 4.72 -18.22 8.57
C SER A 238 3.89 -17.38 9.54
N THR A 239 4.19 -17.52 10.83
CA THR A 239 3.50 -16.73 11.87
C THR A 239 3.82 -15.25 11.65
N GLY A 240 2.81 -14.44 11.37
CA GLY A 240 3.00 -13.03 11.03
C GLY A 240 3.37 -12.77 9.55
N GLY A 241 3.31 -13.78 8.69
CA GLY A 241 3.58 -13.70 7.25
C GLY A 241 2.40 -13.17 6.42
N PHE A 242 2.47 -13.35 5.11
CA PHE A 242 1.57 -12.71 4.15
C PHE A 242 0.10 -13.18 4.24
N TYR A 243 -0.17 -14.49 4.38
CA TYR A 243 -1.55 -14.97 4.41
C TYR A 243 -2.35 -14.42 5.60
N GLY A 244 -1.73 -14.34 6.78
CA GLY A 244 -2.39 -13.82 7.98
C GLY A 244 -2.62 -12.30 7.95
N ASN A 245 -1.92 -11.57 7.09
CA ASN A 245 -1.94 -10.10 7.02
C ASN A 245 -2.40 -9.59 5.65
N LYS A 246 -3.10 -10.42 4.88
CA LYS A 246 -3.65 -10.05 3.57
C LYS A 246 -4.66 -8.91 3.72
N LEU A 247 -4.58 -7.93 2.82
CA LEU A 247 -5.63 -6.93 2.67
C LEU A 247 -6.84 -7.53 1.95
N THR A 248 -8.01 -7.45 2.58
CA THR A 248 -9.27 -8.03 2.10
C THR A 248 -10.38 -6.99 2.24
N ARG A 249 -11.09 -6.77 1.13
CA ARG A 249 -12.24 -5.86 1.06
C ARG A 249 -13.31 -6.23 2.08
N GLY A 250 -13.85 -5.22 2.75
CA GLY A 250 -14.89 -5.39 3.76
C GLY A 250 -14.37 -5.86 5.13
N ASN A 251 -13.07 -6.15 5.26
CA ASN A 251 -12.45 -6.49 6.54
C ASN A 251 -11.47 -5.40 7.00
N ASN A 252 -10.39 -5.22 6.25
CA ASN A 252 -9.35 -4.23 6.56
C ASN A 252 -9.13 -3.22 5.43
N PHE A 253 -9.85 -3.36 4.31
CA PHE A 253 -9.88 -2.43 3.19
C PHE A 253 -11.34 -2.06 2.89
N PHE A 254 -11.67 -0.76 2.89
CA PHE A 254 -13.03 -0.27 2.71
C PHE A 254 -13.09 0.77 1.61
N MET A 255 -14.07 0.65 0.71
CA MET A 255 -14.41 1.70 -0.24
C MET A 255 -15.68 2.39 0.23
N HIS A 256 -15.71 3.71 0.18
CA HIS A 256 -16.81 4.54 0.68
C HIS A 256 -17.60 5.14 -0.48
N TYR A 257 -18.92 5.12 -0.39
CA TYR A 257 -19.79 5.54 -1.48
C TYR A 257 -20.85 6.55 -1.05
N THR A 258 -21.30 7.35 -2.00
CA THR A 258 -22.48 8.22 -1.89
C THR A 258 -23.62 7.61 -2.68
N GLN A 259 -24.76 7.35 -2.05
CA GLN A 259 -25.90 6.68 -2.69
C GLN A 259 -26.79 7.67 -3.47
N LYS A 260 -27.03 8.87 -2.93
CA LYS A 260 -27.86 9.89 -3.58
C LYS A 260 -27.21 11.26 -3.49
N ILE A 261 -27.42 12.08 -4.53
CA ILE A 261 -26.91 13.45 -4.61
C ILE A 261 -28.08 14.43 -4.71
N LEU A 262 -28.05 15.42 -3.82
CA LEU A 262 -28.92 16.58 -3.82
C LEU A 262 -28.11 17.82 -4.22
N PHE A 263 -28.70 18.72 -4.99
CA PHE A 263 -28.17 20.07 -5.15
C PHE A 263 -29.30 21.09 -5.21
N TYR A 264 -29.00 22.30 -4.74
CA TYR A 264 -29.88 23.46 -4.76
C TYR A 264 -29.36 24.50 -5.75
N ALA A 265 -30.24 25.12 -6.54
CA ALA A 265 -29.88 26.14 -7.50
C ALA A 265 -31.07 27.05 -7.86
N LYS A 266 -30.78 28.21 -8.45
CA LYS A 266 -31.80 29.15 -8.93
C LYS A 266 -32.42 28.63 -10.24
N VAL A 267 -33.75 28.52 -10.26
CA VAL A 267 -34.53 28.12 -11.45
C VAL A 267 -35.31 29.33 -11.96
N PHE A 268 -35.13 29.67 -13.23
CA PHE A 268 -35.78 30.81 -13.86
C PHE A 268 -37.28 30.59 -14.05
N THR A 269 -38.11 31.55 -13.64
CA THR A 269 -39.59 31.45 -13.69
C THR A 269 -40.22 32.07 -14.94
N GLY A 270 -39.43 32.68 -15.82
CA GLY A 270 -39.91 33.21 -17.10
C GLY A 270 -40.67 34.54 -17.05
N ALA A 271 -41.26 34.95 -15.92
CA ALA A 271 -42.18 36.10 -15.93
C ALA A 271 -42.48 36.81 -14.59
N SER A 272 -42.00 36.36 -13.43
CA SER A 272 -42.33 36.98 -12.11
C SER A 272 -41.14 37.66 -11.45
N LEU A 273 -41.36 38.67 -10.61
CA LEU A 273 -40.35 39.20 -9.68
C LEU A 273 -40.54 38.52 -8.31
N PRO A 274 -39.51 37.89 -7.71
CA PRO A 274 -38.17 37.69 -8.24
C PRO A 274 -38.13 36.68 -9.42
N PRO A 275 -37.23 36.86 -10.41
CA PRO A 275 -37.19 36.07 -11.65
C PRO A 275 -36.72 34.62 -11.48
N TYR A 276 -36.47 34.21 -10.23
CA TYR A 276 -35.99 32.89 -9.89
C TYR A 276 -36.62 32.40 -8.59
N TYR A 277 -36.80 31.09 -8.47
CA TYR A 277 -37.02 30.42 -7.19
C TYR A 277 -35.86 29.46 -6.88
N LEU A 278 -35.72 29.07 -5.62
CA LEU A 278 -34.74 28.06 -5.22
C LEU A 278 -35.30 26.67 -5.55
N GLY A 279 -34.77 26.04 -6.59
CA GLY A 279 -35.05 24.65 -6.93
C GLY A 279 -34.09 23.70 -6.23
N LYS A 280 -34.49 22.43 -6.15
CA LYS A 280 -33.63 21.32 -5.74
C LYS A 280 -33.96 20.08 -6.57
N THR A 281 -33.03 19.15 -6.68
CA THR A 281 -33.32 17.85 -7.30
C THR A 281 -34.34 17.09 -6.45
N ASN A 282 -35.50 16.79 -7.04
CA ASN A 282 -36.56 16.04 -6.40
C ASN A 282 -37.22 15.08 -7.42
N PRO A 283 -37.01 13.75 -7.29
CA PRO A 283 -36.22 13.09 -6.27
C PRO A 283 -34.71 13.42 -6.37
N PRO A 284 -33.92 13.23 -5.30
CA PRO A 284 -32.46 13.31 -5.38
C PRO A 284 -31.92 12.37 -6.46
N MET A 285 -30.78 12.73 -7.04
CA MET A 285 -30.13 11.94 -8.09
C MET A 285 -29.62 10.62 -7.49
N ASP A 286 -30.10 9.49 -7.99
CA ASP A 286 -29.78 8.17 -7.46
C ASP A 286 -28.54 7.59 -8.14
N MET A 287 -27.44 7.50 -7.40
CA MET A 287 -26.16 6.98 -7.89
C MET A 287 -26.15 5.45 -7.94
N THR A 288 -27.08 4.79 -7.23
CA THR A 288 -27.17 3.33 -7.19
C THR A 288 -27.65 2.73 -8.51
N THR A 289 -28.28 3.55 -9.35
CA THR A 289 -28.72 3.19 -10.70
C THR A 289 -27.55 2.95 -11.66
N MET A 290 -26.41 3.62 -11.42
CA MET A 290 -25.20 3.48 -12.25
C MET A 290 -24.22 2.46 -11.66
N SER A 291 -24.12 2.37 -10.34
CA SER A 291 -23.25 1.47 -9.60
C SER A 291 -24.00 1.00 -8.36
N PRO A 292 -24.23 -0.30 -8.12
CA PRO A 292 -25.05 -0.77 -6.99
C PRO A 292 -24.62 -0.25 -5.61
N GLU A 293 -23.34 0.01 -5.40
CA GLU A 293 -22.82 0.56 -4.13
C GLU A 293 -22.95 2.09 -4.03
N GLY A 294 -23.22 2.77 -5.15
CA GLY A 294 -23.26 4.23 -5.28
C GLY A 294 -22.01 4.79 -5.96
N LEU A 295 -21.84 6.10 -5.82
CA LEU A 295 -20.70 6.85 -6.37
C LEU A 295 -19.54 6.83 -5.38
N PHE A 296 -18.39 6.30 -5.81
CA PHE A 296 -17.17 6.21 -5.00
C PHE A 296 -16.73 7.58 -4.44
N GLN A 297 -16.11 7.60 -3.27
CA GLN A 297 -15.62 8.82 -2.61
C GLN A 297 -14.15 8.70 -2.24
N LEU A 298 -13.77 7.65 -1.52
CA LEU A 298 -12.41 7.33 -1.12
C LEU A 298 -12.34 5.87 -0.67
N ALA A 299 -11.12 5.35 -0.52
CA ALA A 299 -10.90 4.04 0.09
C ALA A 299 -9.95 4.14 1.29
N THR A 300 -10.22 3.38 2.35
CA THR A 300 -9.42 3.37 3.58
C THR A 300 -8.94 1.97 3.91
N ILE A 301 -7.92 1.92 4.76
CA ILE A 301 -7.38 0.69 5.32
C ILE A 301 -7.33 0.86 6.83
N THR A 302 -7.66 -0.17 7.60
CA THR A 302 -7.66 -0.07 9.06
C THR A 302 -6.27 0.24 9.60
N ASP A 303 -6.20 1.06 10.63
CA ASP A 303 -4.92 1.44 11.25
C ASP A 303 -4.14 0.20 11.72
N SER A 304 -4.82 -0.82 12.26
CA SER A 304 -4.18 -2.07 12.67
C SER A 304 -3.47 -2.81 11.54
N ALA A 305 -4.03 -2.80 10.32
CA ALA A 305 -3.42 -3.44 9.17
C ALA A 305 -2.23 -2.62 8.66
N LEU A 306 -2.36 -1.29 8.62
CA LEU A 306 -1.28 -0.38 8.25
C LEU A 306 -0.12 -0.42 9.22
N ASP A 307 -0.40 -0.47 10.52
CA ASP A 307 0.57 -0.65 11.59
C ASP A 307 1.35 -1.94 11.39
N LYS A 308 0.64 -3.07 11.20
CA LYS A 308 1.28 -4.36 11.00
C LYS A 308 2.17 -4.39 9.75
N LEU A 309 1.71 -3.79 8.66
CA LEU A 309 2.48 -3.63 7.42
C LEU A 309 3.71 -2.69 7.60
N GLY A 310 3.62 -1.70 8.49
CA GLY A 310 4.69 -0.76 8.81
C GLY A 310 5.77 -1.32 9.74
N THR A 311 5.35 -2.05 10.78
CA THR A 311 6.25 -2.77 11.71
C THR A 311 6.89 -3.98 11.04
N GLY A 312 6.16 -4.60 10.11
CA GLY A 312 6.66 -5.63 9.22
C GLY A 312 5.99 -6.99 9.36
N LEU A 313 6.15 -7.76 8.29
CA LEU A 313 5.75 -9.15 8.17
C LEU A 313 6.98 -10.02 8.29
N ASP A 314 6.92 -10.97 9.21
CA ASP A 314 7.97 -11.94 9.44
C ASP A 314 7.79 -13.10 8.47
N VAL A 315 8.79 -13.35 7.64
CA VAL A 315 8.78 -14.40 6.63
C VAL A 315 9.83 -15.44 6.98
N TYR A 316 9.39 -16.56 7.56
CA TYR A 316 10.26 -17.69 7.90
C TYR A 316 10.14 -18.79 6.87
N GLN A 317 11.24 -19.17 6.24
CA GLN A 317 11.25 -20.22 5.22
C GLN A 317 12.18 -21.36 5.63
N GLY A 318 11.61 -22.56 5.72
CA GLY A 318 12.37 -23.77 5.98
C GLY A 318 13.06 -24.29 4.73
N TRP A 319 14.21 -24.94 4.92
CA TRP A 319 14.93 -25.65 3.88
C TRP A 319 15.58 -26.92 4.44
N ASP A 320 15.82 -27.89 3.57
CA ASP A 320 16.42 -29.17 3.96
C ASP A 320 17.92 -29.13 3.72
N ALA A 321 18.69 -29.25 4.80
CA ALA A 321 20.13 -29.33 4.74
C ALA A 321 20.58 -30.66 4.13
N PRO A 322 21.54 -30.65 3.18
CA PRO A 322 22.06 -31.86 2.58
C PRO A 322 22.89 -32.68 3.59
N ASN A 323 23.01 -33.98 3.32
CA ASN A 323 23.91 -34.85 4.06
C ASN A 323 25.37 -34.39 3.87
N ASN A 324 26.13 -34.36 4.96
CA ASN A 324 27.55 -34.02 4.94
C ASN A 324 28.42 -35.25 5.22
N TYR A 325 29.71 -35.11 4.93
CA TYR A 325 30.71 -36.15 5.14
C TYR A 325 30.81 -36.67 6.59
N PHE A 326 30.51 -35.82 7.58
CA PHE A 326 30.59 -36.15 9.01
C PHE A 326 29.30 -36.78 9.55
N ASN A 327 28.31 -37.03 8.69
CA ASN A 327 26.99 -37.59 9.05
C ASN A 327 26.27 -36.78 10.16
N ILE A 328 26.53 -35.47 10.24
CA ILE A 328 25.88 -34.57 11.19
C ILE A 328 24.48 -34.23 10.65
N ASN A 329 23.43 -34.51 11.40
CA ASN A 329 22.07 -34.15 10.98
C ASN A 329 21.74 -32.69 11.29
N PHE A 330 22.08 -31.79 10.37
CA PHE A 330 21.78 -30.36 10.49
C PHE A 330 20.27 -30.05 10.51
N ASN A 331 19.43 -30.91 9.95
CA ASN A 331 17.98 -30.73 9.99
C ASN A 331 17.41 -30.82 11.41
N VAL A 332 18.11 -31.51 12.32
CA VAL A 332 17.74 -31.61 13.73
C VAL A 332 18.44 -30.56 14.57
N ILE A 333 19.73 -30.31 14.31
CA ILE A 333 20.57 -29.46 15.15
C ILE A 333 20.31 -27.97 14.90
N ALA A 334 20.07 -27.57 13.66
CA ALA A 334 19.88 -26.17 13.27
C ALA A 334 18.40 -25.81 13.04
N LYS A 335 17.47 -26.58 13.63
CA LYS A 335 16.04 -26.35 13.45
C LYS A 335 15.59 -25.00 14.03
N CYS A 336 14.79 -24.28 13.27
CA CYS A 336 14.03 -23.14 13.76
C CYS A 336 12.73 -23.61 14.40
N LYS A 337 12.19 -22.80 15.32
CA LYS A 337 10.93 -23.10 16.01
C LYS A 337 9.75 -23.01 15.03
N GLU A 338 9.84 -22.10 14.07
CA GLU A 338 8.77 -21.67 13.18
C GLU A 338 8.50 -22.70 12.07
N THR A 339 9.54 -23.38 11.59
CA THR A 339 9.46 -24.30 10.45
C THR A 339 9.78 -25.75 10.83
N GLY A 340 10.29 -26.00 12.05
CA GLY A 340 10.77 -27.32 12.48
C GLY A 340 12.02 -27.81 11.74
N ARG A 341 12.62 -26.96 10.90
CA ARG A 341 13.75 -27.24 10.01
C ARG A 341 14.74 -26.07 10.06
N PRO A 342 15.96 -26.21 9.52
CA PRO A 342 16.82 -25.06 9.24
C PRO A 342 16.02 -24.03 8.46
N CYS A 343 16.09 -22.78 8.89
CA CYS A 343 15.34 -21.70 8.28
C CYS A 343 16.19 -20.48 7.99
N VAL A 344 15.66 -19.68 7.09
CA VAL A 344 16.04 -18.30 6.85
C VAL A 344 14.84 -17.41 7.19
N HIS A 345 15.12 -16.16 7.55
CA HIS A 345 14.11 -15.21 7.99
C HIS A 345 14.33 -13.90 7.26
N ALA A 346 13.25 -13.26 6.86
CA ALA A 346 13.28 -11.88 6.39
C ALA A 346 12.13 -11.11 7.04
N LEU A 347 12.42 -9.92 7.55
CA LEU A 347 11.40 -8.96 7.95
C LEU A 347 11.19 -7.97 6.80
N VAL A 348 9.98 -7.94 6.25
CA VAL A 348 9.63 -7.03 5.16
C VAL A 348 8.54 -6.06 5.58
N THR A 349 8.68 -4.79 5.22
CA THR A 349 7.80 -3.70 5.64
C THR A 349 7.39 -2.86 4.45
N THR A 350 6.23 -2.21 4.53
CA THR A 350 5.89 -1.07 3.68
C THR A 350 5.70 0.16 4.57
N GLN A 351 6.56 1.15 4.39
CA GLN A 351 6.65 2.30 5.29
C GLN A 351 6.42 3.60 4.54
N CYS A 352 5.62 4.48 5.11
CA CYS A 352 5.49 5.85 4.63
C CYS A 352 6.12 6.84 5.63
N PRO A 353 6.28 8.13 5.25
CA PRO A 353 6.88 9.14 6.14
C PRO A 353 6.14 9.35 7.48
N GLN A 354 4.90 8.85 7.62
CA GLN A 354 4.07 8.94 8.83
C GLN A 354 4.15 7.66 9.70
N LEU A 355 5.22 6.88 9.62
CA LEU A 355 5.41 5.65 10.39
C LEU A 355 5.18 5.84 11.91
N SER A 356 5.67 6.93 12.50
CA SER A 356 5.52 7.22 13.94
C SER A 356 4.06 7.49 14.36
N SER A 357 3.16 7.68 13.40
CA SER A 357 1.75 8.03 13.61
C SER A 357 0.81 6.95 13.07
N GLY A 358 1.26 5.70 13.08
CA GLY A 358 0.44 4.54 12.72
C GLY A 358 0.63 4.04 11.27
N ASN A 359 1.72 4.43 10.61
CA ASN A 359 2.02 4.10 9.20
C ASN A 359 0.89 4.43 8.22
N ASN A 360 0.10 5.46 8.53
CA ASN A 360 -1.08 5.80 7.75
C ASN A 360 -0.86 7.03 6.88
N CYS A 361 -0.59 6.77 5.60
CA CYS A 361 -0.52 7.77 4.54
C CYS A 361 -1.60 7.53 3.47
N VAL A 362 -2.63 6.71 3.75
CA VAL A 362 -3.76 6.50 2.85
C VAL A 362 -4.88 7.50 3.15
N TRP A 363 -5.21 7.67 4.42
CA TRP A 363 -6.23 8.61 4.92
C TRP A 363 -6.05 8.80 6.43
N PRO A 364 -6.15 10.00 7.05
CA PRO A 364 -6.76 11.25 6.56
C PRO A 364 -5.81 12.20 5.82
N ASN A 365 -4.53 11.87 5.71
CA ASN A 365 -3.55 12.73 5.02
C ASN A 365 -2.85 11.93 3.90
N PRO A 366 -3.53 11.70 2.77
CA PRO A 366 -3.05 10.86 1.68
C PRO A 366 -1.70 11.35 1.16
N THR A 367 -0.65 10.57 1.38
CA THR A 367 0.73 10.88 1.01
C THR A 367 1.34 9.67 0.29
N PRO A 368 1.37 9.64 -1.06
CA PRO A 368 1.75 8.46 -1.85
C PRO A 368 3.28 8.26 -1.87
N LYS A 369 3.85 7.96 -0.70
CA LYS A 369 5.29 7.80 -0.45
C LYS A 369 5.60 6.53 0.35
N TYR A 370 4.76 5.50 0.22
CA TYR A 370 5.10 4.18 0.74
C TYR A 370 6.31 3.62 0.00
N GLN A 371 7.21 3.02 0.75
CA GLN A 371 8.41 2.35 0.27
C GLN A 371 8.51 0.97 0.91
N THR A 372 8.80 -0.03 0.10
CA THR A 372 9.15 -1.36 0.60
C THR A 372 10.54 -1.31 1.23
N ARG A 373 10.68 -1.82 2.45
CA ARG A 373 11.99 -2.05 3.07
C ARG A 373 12.11 -3.50 3.53
N LEU A 374 13.30 -4.03 3.36
CA LEU A 374 13.66 -5.39 3.70
C LEU A 374 14.76 -5.37 4.75
N TYR A 375 14.63 -6.22 5.76
CA TYR A 375 15.61 -6.46 6.81
C TYR A 375 15.89 -7.98 6.82
N PRO A 376 16.94 -8.41 6.09
CA PRO A 376 17.36 -9.82 6.01
C PRO A 376 17.86 -10.41 7.33
#